data_AF-A0A7S0GWI2-F1
#
_entry.id   AF-A0A7S0GWI2-F1
#
_cell.length_a   1.000
_cell.length_b   1.000
_cell.length_c   1.000
_cell.angle_alpha   90.00
_cell.angle_beta   90.00
_cell.angle_gamma   90.00
#
_symmetry.space_group_name_H-M   'P 1'
#
loop_
_entity.id
_entity.type
_entity.pdbx_description
1 polymer ?
#
loop_
_entity_poly.entity_id
_entity_poly.type
_entity_poly.pdbx_seq_one_letter_code
_entity_poly.pdbx_strand_id
1 'polypeptide(L)'
;KDTMEEQIRRAEDAAGSLKDAFDFRPQTWILPKHKSEMEKYLKSTEKEDTEAKGEREIFIAKPSGLNRGDGIFLFHSLSQYETEAKKRPDILEEYVVQRYVQKPLLIHGYKFDLRLYVLVSSFWPLRLHLYRNGLVRFCSEPYSTLSDEELHNPFRQLTNYSVNKKNTLTNYSANKKNTPTKPSPSTVTINDTPNPSL
;
A
#
# COMPACT_ATOMS: atom_id res chain seq x y z
N LYS A 1 11.68 -0.77 -6.92
CA LYS A 1 10.69 -1.66 -6.25
C LYS A 1 10.91 -3.08 -6.70
N ASP A 2 10.93 -3.28 -8.01
CA ASP A 2 11.56 -4.35 -8.78
C ASP A 2 12.85 -4.88 -8.15
N THR A 3 13.88 -4.05 -7.97
CA THR A 3 15.15 -4.48 -7.38
C THR A 3 14.97 -5.12 -6.00
N MET A 4 14.07 -4.59 -5.16
CA MET A 4 13.80 -5.15 -3.84
C MET A 4 13.16 -6.53 -3.96
N GLU A 5 12.17 -6.70 -4.84
CA GLU A 5 11.54 -7.99 -5.07
C GLU A 5 12.54 -9.02 -5.60
N GLU A 6 13.40 -8.64 -6.54
CA GLU A 6 14.44 -9.54 -7.05
C GLU A 6 15.44 -9.96 -5.96
N GLN A 7 15.85 -9.03 -5.09
CA GLN A 7 16.74 -9.37 -3.97
C GLN A 7 16.05 -10.28 -2.96
N ILE A 8 14.77 -10.06 -2.68
CA ILE A 8 14.02 -10.92 -1.78
C ILE A 8 13.88 -12.33 -2.36
N ARG A 9 13.53 -12.47 -3.65
CA ARG A 9 13.44 -13.80 -4.29
C ARG A 9 14.77 -14.54 -4.26
N ARG A 10 15.88 -13.85 -4.57
CA ARG A 10 17.24 -14.43 -4.46
C ARG A 10 17.57 -14.86 -3.03
N ALA A 11 17.23 -14.03 -2.05
CA ALA A 11 17.46 -14.34 -0.64
C ALA A 11 16.62 -15.53 -0.20
N GLU A 12 15.36 -15.61 -0.61
CA GLU A 12 14.43 -16.70 -0.32
C GLU A 12 14.92 -18.03 -0.93
N ASP A 13 15.37 -18.02 -2.19
CA ASP A 13 15.93 -19.20 -2.86
C ASP A 13 17.21 -19.70 -2.16
N ALA A 14 18.02 -18.78 -1.62
CA ALA A 14 19.23 -19.09 -0.88
C ALA A 14 18.99 -19.44 0.61
N ALA A 15 17.81 -19.14 1.15
CA ALA A 15 17.53 -19.21 2.59
C ALA A 15 17.33 -20.63 3.12
N GLY A 16 17.15 -21.64 2.24
CA GLY A 16 16.95 -23.02 2.65
C GLY A 16 15.78 -23.17 3.63
N SER A 17 16.08 -23.56 4.88
CA SER A 17 15.08 -23.72 5.94
C SER A 17 14.49 -22.40 6.47
N LEU A 18 15.09 -21.24 6.14
CA LEU A 18 14.60 -19.92 6.55
C LEU A 18 13.64 -19.28 5.54
N LYS A 19 13.11 -20.06 4.59
CA LYS A 19 12.20 -19.57 3.55
C LYS A 19 10.97 -18.86 4.14
N ASP A 20 10.43 -19.38 5.23
CA ASP A 20 9.24 -18.83 5.90
C ASP A 20 9.48 -17.44 6.51
N ALA A 21 10.74 -17.05 6.71
CA ALA A 21 11.10 -15.71 7.18
C ALA A 21 10.69 -14.60 6.19
N PHE A 22 10.29 -14.95 4.97
CA PHE A 22 9.87 -14.01 3.94
C PHE A 22 8.34 -13.97 3.70
N ASP A 23 7.54 -14.70 4.49
CA ASP A 23 6.07 -14.73 4.40
C ASP A 23 5.39 -13.44 4.93
N PHE A 24 6.18 -12.49 5.43
CA PHE A 24 5.66 -11.17 5.83
C PHE A 24 5.22 -10.30 4.65
N ARG A 25 5.56 -10.69 3.40
CA ARG A 25 5.25 -9.91 2.19
C ARG A 25 4.13 -10.57 1.39
N PRO A 26 3.21 -9.80 0.79
CA PRO A 26 2.23 -10.38 -0.12
C PRO A 26 2.90 -10.96 -1.37
N GLN A 27 2.26 -11.97 -1.98
CA GLN A 27 2.66 -12.56 -3.26
C GLN A 27 2.88 -11.45 -4.31
N THR A 28 4.04 -11.48 -4.97
CA THR A 28 4.51 -10.39 -5.84
C THR A 28 5.08 -10.92 -7.16
N TRP A 29 4.83 -10.19 -8.24
CA TRP A 29 5.28 -10.45 -9.61
C TRP A 29 5.86 -9.17 -10.20
N ILE A 30 6.81 -9.31 -11.13
CA ILE A 30 7.34 -8.19 -11.92
C ILE A 30 6.82 -8.41 -13.33
N LEU A 31 5.91 -7.58 -13.82
CA LEU A 31 5.38 -7.68 -15.18
C LEU A 31 6.16 -6.75 -16.11
N PRO A 32 6.50 -7.20 -17.34
CA PRO A 32 6.02 -8.44 -17.99
C PRO A 32 6.80 -9.72 -17.64
N LYS A 33 7.94 -9.63 -16.95
CA LYS A 33 8.88 -10.75 -16.69
C LYS A 33 8.24 -12.01 -16.09
N HIS A 34 7.29 -11.86 -15.16
CA HIS A 34 6.62 -12.94 -14.44
C HIS A 34 5.16 -13.15 -14.91
N LYS A 35 4.78 -12.68 -16.11
CA LYS A 35 3.38 -12.77 -16.61
C LYS A 35 2.86 -14.20 -16.61
N SER A 36 3.62 -15.17 -17.14
CA SER A 36 3.20 -16.58 -17.16
C SER A 36 3.05 -17.20 -15.76
N GLU A 37 3.81 -16.72 -14.77
CA GLU A 37 3.71 -17.17 -13.38
C GLU A 37 2.41 -16.64 -12.75
N MET A 38 2.07 -15.37 -12.99
CA MET A 38 0.81 -14.77 -12.57
C MET A 38 -0.41 -15.41 -13.26
N GLU A 39 -0.33 -15.69 -14.57
CA GLU A 39 -1.39 -16.38 -15.30
C GLU A 39 -1.71 -17.76 -14.73
N LYS A 40 -0.67 -18.52 -14.33
CA LYS A 40 -0.85 -19.81 -13.67
C LYS A 40 -1.52 -19.65 -12.31
N TYR A 41 -1.10 -18.66 -11.54
CA TYR A 41 -1.71 -18.35 -10.23
C TYR A 41 -3.19 -18.03 -10.36
N LEU A 42 -3.56 -17.09 -11.25
CA LEU A 42 -4.96 -16.71 -11.47
C LEU A 42 -5.84 -17.90 -11.88
N LYS A 43 -5.36 -18.77 -12.77
CA LYS A 43 -6.09 -19.99 -13.17
C LYS A 43 -6.29 -20.98 -12.02
N SER A 44 -5.37 -21.00 -11.06
CA SER A 44 -5.48 -21.87 -9.88
C SER A 44 -6.48 -21.32 -8.85
N THR A 45 -6.56 -20.00 -8.69
CA THR A 45 -7.45 -19.35 -7.72
C THR A 45 -8.87 -19.16 -8.26
N GLU A 46 -9.06 -19.02 -9.59
CA GLU A 46 -10.38 -18.95 -10.23
C GLU A 46 -11.29 -20.12 -9.86
N LYS A 47 -10.74 -21.33 -9.67
CA LYS A 47 -11.51 -22.51 -9.27
C LYS A 47 -11.97 -22.48 -7.82
N GLU A 48 -11.17 -21.90 -6.93
CA GLU A 48 -11.51 -21.78 -5.49
C GLU A 48 -12.51 -20.65 -5.23
N ASP A 49 -12.42 -19.56 -5.99
CA ASP A 49 -13.28 -18.37 -5.80
C ASP A 49 -14.74 -18.62 -6.20
N THR A 50 -15.01 -19.51 -7.17
CA THR A 50 -16.38 -19.91 -7.55
C THR A 50 -17.12 -20.73 -6.51
N GLU A 51 -16.42 -21.38 -5.57
CA GLU A 51 -17.03 -22.38 -4.69
C GLU A 51 -16.97 -22.03 -3.19
N ALA A 52 -16.07 -21.13 -2.72
CA ALA A 52 -15.82 -20.98 -1.27
C ALA A 52 -15.75 -19.56 -0.67
N LYS A 53 -15.38 -18.49 -1.42
CA LYS A 53 -14.93 -17.23 -0.79
C LYS A 53 -15.80 -15.99 -1.00
N GLY A 54 -16.63 -15.91 -2.04
CA GLY A 54 -17.53 -14.77 -2.30
C GLY A 54 -16.85 -13.41 -2.55
N GLU A 55 -15.53 -13.28 -2.34
CA GLU A 55 -14.75 -12.06 -2.56
C GLU A 55 -13.67 -12.33 -3.60
N ARG A 56 -13.72 -11.59 -4.72
CA ARG A 56 -12.74 -11.67 -5.81
C ARG A 56 -11.39 -11.11 -5.35
N GLU A 57 -10.31 -11.81 -5.67
CA GLU A 57 -8.96 -11.35 -5.34
C GLU A 57 -8.60 -10.04 -6.05
N ILE A 58 -7.93 -9.13 -5.34
CA ILE A 58 -7.49 -7.83 -5.86
C ILE A 58 -5.97 -7.78 -5.89
N PHE A 59 -5.44 -7.16 -6.94
CA PHE A 59 -4.02 -6.90 -7.14
C PHE A 59 -3.76 -5.39 -7.23
N ILE A 60 -2.55 -4.99 -6.86
CA ILE A 60 -2.05 -3.62 -6.99
C ILE A 60 -0.87 -3.58 -7.95
N ALA A 61 -0.95 -2.78 -9.00
CA ALA A 61 0.14 -2.52 -9.93
C ALA A 61 0.87 -1.25 -9.51
N LYS A 62 2.20 -1.33 -9.38
CA LYS A 62 3.07 -0.21 -9.02
C LYS A 62 4.16 -0.06 -10.08
N PRO A 63 4.24 1.07 -10.80
CA PRO A 63 5.31 1.30 -11.76
C PRO A 63 6.71 1.19 -11.12
N SER A 64 7.66 0.57 -11.81
CA SER A 64 9.03 0.33 -11.29
C SER A 64 9.87 1.61 -11.12
N GLY A 65 9.60 2.68 -11.87
CA GLY A 65 10.39 3.93 -11.80
C GLY A 65 9.70 5.13 -11.12
N LEU A 66 8.43 5.01 -10.73
CA LEU A 66 7.67 6.16 -10.20
C LEU A 66 7.56 6.16 -8.68
N ASN A 67 7.57 7.39 -8.16
CA ASN A 67 7.42 7.73 -6.75
C ASN A 67 6.06 8.41 -6.50
N ARG A 68 5.76 8.70 -5.22
CA ARG A 68 4.60 9.53 -4.81
C ARG A 68 3.21 8.95 -5.14
N GLY A 69 3.13 7.66 -5.49
CA GLY A 69 1.87 6.98 -5.77
C GLY A 69 1.29 7.26 -7.16
N ASP A 70 2.06 7.89 -8.05
CA ASP A 70 1.61 8.08 -9.44
C ASP A 70 1.67 6.76 -10.23
N GLY A 71 0.67 6.56 -11.09
CA GLY A 71 0.51 5.36 -11.91
C GLY A 71 0.15 4.08 -11.15
N ILE A 72 -0.17 4.16 -9.85
CA ILE A 72 -0.65 3.00 -9.09
C ILE A 72 -2.13 2.80 -9.36
N PHE A 73 -2.51 1.56 -9.66
CA PHE A 73 -3.91 1.16 -9.81
C PHE A 73 -4.17 -0.22 -9.23
N LEU A 74 -5.44 -0.48 -8.90
CA LEU A 74 -5.93 -1.78 -8.46
C LEU A 74 -6.65 -2.47 -9.62
N PHE A 75 -6.63 -3.80 -9.65
CA PHE A 75 -7.27 -4.59 -10.68
C PHE A 75 -7.56 -6.02 -10.19
N HIS A 76 -8.45 -6.71 -10.90
CA HIS A 76 -8.81 -8.11 -10.62
C HIS A 76 -8.33 -9.09 -11.69
N SER A 77 -8.13 -8.63 -12.94
CA SER A 77 -7.74 -9.51 -14.05
C SER A 77 -6.59 -8.93 -14.86
N LEU A 78 -5.85 -9.81 -15.55
CA LEU A 78 -4.78 -9.37 -16.46
C LEU A 78 -5.31 -8.49 -17.60
N SER A 79 -6.55 -8.70 -18.05
CA SER A 79 -7.17 -7.82 -19.04
C SER A 79 -7.38 -6.40 -18.50
N GLN A 80 -7.84 -6.25 -17.24
CA GLN A 80 -7.92 -4.94 -16.59
C GLN A 80 -6.53 -4.31 -16.43
N TYR A 81 -5.53 -5.09 -16.01
CA TYR A 81 -4.15 -4.63 -15.95
C TYR A 81 -3.65 -4.07 -17.28
N GLU A 82 -3.85 -4.80 -18.39
CA GLU A 82 -3.40 -4.37 -19.71
C GLU A 82 -4.12 -3.09 -20.17
N THR A 83 -5.42 -2.96 -19.88
CA THR A 83 -6.18 -1.74 -20.16
C THR A 83 -5.65 -0.55 -19.37
N GLU A 84 -5.46 -0.69 -18.06
CA GLU A 84 -4.97 0.41 -17.21
C GLU A 84 -3.52 0.79 -17.53
N ALA A 85 -2.64 -0.19 -17.75
CA ALA A 85 -1.24 0.06 -18.11
C ALA A 85 -1.14 0.83 -19.44
N LYS A 86 -2.00 0.51 -20.43
CA LYS A 86 -2.04 1.22 -21.73
C LYS A 86 -2.49 2.67 -21.64
N LYS A 87 -3.24 3.07 -20.61
CA LYS A 87 -3.64 4.48 -20.40
C LYS A 87 -2.46 5.38 -20.05
N ARG A 88 -1.33 4.81 -19.65
CA ARG A 88 -0.13 5.52 -19.22
C ARG A 88 1.10 5.09 -20.03
N PRO A 89 1.13 5.35 -21.34
CA PRO A 89 2.26 4.99 -22.20
C PRO A 89 3.54 5.77 -21.85
N ASP A 90 3.41 6.84 -21.06
CA ASP A 90 4.52 7.64 -20.53
C ASP A 90 5.32 6.94 -19.40
N ILE A 91 4.75 5.87 -18.83
CA ILE A 91 5.37 5.13 -17.73
C ILE A 91 6.15 3.94 -18.31
N LEU A 92 7.36 3.72 -17.77
CA LEU A 92 8.18 2.53 -18.04
C LEU A 92 7.34 1.25 -18.08
N GLU A 93 7.65 0.35 -19.02
CA GLU A 93 6.88 -0.88 -19.31
C GLU A 93 6.85 -1.91 -18.17
N GLU A 94 7.53 -1.63 -17.05
CA GLU A 94 7.65 -2.57 -15.94
C GLU A 94 6.83 -2.14 -14.71
N TYR A 95 6.02 -3.08 -14.22
CA TYR A 95 5.21 -2.94 -13.03
C TYR A 95 5.55 -4.04 -12.01
N VAL A 96 5.71 -3.63 -10.75
CA VAL A 96 5.61 -4.56 -9.63
C VAL A 96 4.14 -4.74 -9.30
N VAL A 97 3.64 -5.94 -9.55
CA VAL A 97 2.29 -6.38 -9.24
C VAL A 97 2.31 -7.18 -7.95
N GLN A 98 1.38 -6.91 -7.05
CA GLN A 98 1.33 -7.58 -5.75
C GLN A 98 -0.12 -7.87 -5.38
N ARG A 99 -0.36 -8.98 -4.66
CA ARG A 99 -1.66 -9.22 -4.03
C ARG A 99 -2.01 -8.05 -3.09
N TYR A 100 -3.18 -7.47 -3.27
CA TYR A 100 -3.64 -6.37 -2.45
C TYR A 100 -4.15 -6.88 -1.10
N VAL A 101 -3.81 -6.18 -0.03
CA VAL A 101 -4.32 -6.50 1.31
C VAL A 101 -5.76 -5.96 1.42
N GLN A 102 -6.74 -6.80 1.07
CA GLN A 102 -8.17 -6.44 1.03
C GLN A 102 -8.79 -6.23 2.41
N LYS A 103 -8.24 -6.88 3.44
CA LYS A 103 -8.68 -6.79 4.84
C LYS A 103 -7.60 -6.13 5.71
N PRO A 104 -7.25 -4.85 5.48
CA PRO A 104 -6.27 -4.17 6.29
C PRO A 104 -6.81 -3.92 7.71
N LEU A 105 -5.91 -3.80 8.68
CA LEU A 105 -6.28 -3.23 9.97
C LEU A 105 -6.73 -1.78 9.76
N LEU A 106 -7.87 -1.43 10.37
CA LEU A 106 -8.45 -0.09 10.29
C LEU A 106 -8.42 0.57 11.67
N ILE A 107 -8.17 1.87 11.69
CA ILE A 107 -8.34 2.72 12.88
C ILE A 107 -9.44 3.73 12.56
N HIS A 108 -10.54 3.68 13.31
CA HIS A 108 -11.74 4.49 13.06
C HIS A 108 -12.28 4.36 11.63
N GLY A 109 -12.15 3.18 11.01
CA GLY A 109 -12.58 2.94 9.63
C GLY A 109 -11.60 3.41 8.55
N TYR A 110 -10.45 3.99 8.90
CA TYR A 110 -9.44 4.44 7.94
C TYR A 110 -8.30 3.45 7.80
N LYS A 111 -7.93 3.17 6.55
CA LYS A 111 -6.72 2.43 6.21
C LYS A 111 -5.49 3.29 6.52
N PHE A 112 -4.44 2.66 7.03
CA PHE A 112 -3.18 3.33 7.34
C PHE A 112 -1.97 2.46 7.03
N ASP A 113 -0.79 3.08 7.03
CA ASP A 113 0.49 2.40 7.08
C ASP A 113 1.42 3.01 8.13
N LEU A 114 2.43 2.24 8.54
CA LEU A 114 3.48 2.70 9.44
C LEU A 114 4.76 3.01 8.67
N ARG A 115 5.27 4.23 8.85
CA ARG A 115 6.63 4.60 8.46
C ARG A 115 7.55 4.43 9.66
N LEU A 116 8.36 3.39 9.59
CA LEU A 116 9.46 3.14 10.53
C LEU A 116 10.75 3.73 9.96
N TYR A 117 11.65 4.17 10.84
CA TYR A 117 12.95 4.71 10.48
C TYR A 117 14.05 3.80 11.02
N VAL A 118 14.89 3.28 10.12
CA VAL A 118 16.01 2.41 10.46
C VAL A 118 17.31 3.10 10.05
N LEU A 119 18.24 3.25 10.98
CA LEU A 119 19.60 3.73 10.72
C LEU A 119 20.52 2.53 10.50
N VAL A 120 21.18 2.49 9.35
CA VAL A 120 22.29 1.56 9.07
C VAL A 120 23.58 2.28 9.44
N SER A 121 24.20 1.91 10.56
CA SER A 121 25.43 2.56 11.06
C SER A 121 26.70 1.85 10.61
N SER A 122 26.60 0.59 10.18
CA SER A 122 27.71 -0.16 9.60
C SER A 122 27.18 -1.33 8.76
N PHE A 123 27.88 -1.67 7.68
CA PHE A 123 27.60 -2.86 6.86
C PHE A 123 28.50 -4.05 7.22
N TRP A 124 29.66 -3.79 7.83
CA TRP A 124 30.61 -4.81 8.24
C TRP A 124 31.36 -4.38 9.51
N PRO A 125 30.98 -4.87 10.70
CA PRO A 125 29.83 -5.74 10.96
C PRO A 125 28.49 -5.01 10.72
N LEU A 126 27.44 -5.73 10.31
CA LEU A 126 26.12 -5.14 10.11
C LEU A 126 25.57 -4.57 11.43
N ARG A 127 25.27 -3.28 11.45
CA ARG A 127 24.65 -2.58 12.60
C ARG A 127 23.44 -1.78 12.16
N LEU A 128 22.29 -2.10 12.74
CA LEU A 128 20.98 -1.53 12.44
C LEU A 128 20.36 -0.98 13.73
N HIS A 129 19.77 0.21 13.67
CA HIS A 129 19.07 0.84 14.79
C HIS A 129 17.68 1.28 14.36
N LEU A 130 16.64 0.74 15.00
CA LEU A 130 15.26 1.18 14.82
C LEU A 130 15.02 2.43 15.69
N TYR A 131 14.57 3.53 15.06
CA TYR A 131 14.20 4.72 15.80
C TYR A 131 12.92 4.47 16.61
N ARG A 132 12.85 5.03 17.83
CA ARG A 132 11.73 4.79 18.76
C ARG A 132 10.40 5.34 18.25
N ASN A 133 10.44 6.41 17.46
CA ASN A 133 9.24 7.04 16.92
C ASN A 133 9.08 6.70 15.43
N GLY A 134 7.84 6.57 14.99
CA GLY A 134 7.47 6.40 13.59
C GLY A 134 6.35 7.37 13.21
N LEU A 135 5.90 7.31 11.96
CA LEU A 135 4.70 8.04 11.51
C LEU A 135 3.61 7.05 11.12
N VAL A 136 2.37 7.35 11.52
CA VAL A 136 1.18 6.69 10.99
C VAL A 136 0.64 7.54 9.85
N ARG A 137 0.42 6.92 8.69
CA ARG A 137 -0.07 7.61 7.49
C ARG A 137 -1.42 7.07 7.12
N PHE A 138 -2.44 7.91 7.26
CA PHE A 138 -3.83 7.57 6.98
C PHE A 138 -4.22 7.87 5.53
N CYS A 139 -5.13 7.07 5.00
CA CYS A 139 -6.00 7.46 3.91
C CYS A 139 -6.89 8.64 4.34
N SER A 140 -7.30 9.48 3.38
CA SER A 140 -8.14 10.65 3.64
C SER A 140 -9.63 10.33 3.63
N GLU A 141 -10.02 9.16 3.13
CA GLU A 141 -11.39 8.67 3.12
C GLU A 141 -11.50 7.31 3.84
N PRO A 142 -12.66 7.01 4.45
CA PRO A 142 -12.92 5.72 5.08
C PRO A 142 -12.72 4.57 4.10
N TYR A 143 -12.18 3.47 4.61
CA TYR A 143 -12.07 2.23 3.86
C TYR A 143 -13.47 1.60 3.76
N SER A 144 -13.85 1.20 2.55
CA SER A 144 -15.18 0.66 2.24
C SER A 144 -15.09 -0.64 1.45
N THR A 145 -16.27 -1.16 1.08
CA THR A 145 -16.41 -2.25 0.11
C THR A 145 -15.61 -1.96 -1.16
N LEU A 146 -14.97 -3.00 -1.68
CA LEU A 146 -14.10 -2.95 -2.85
C LEU A 146 -14.89 -3.27 -4.12
N SER A 147 -15.93 -2.48 -4.42
CA SER A 147 -16.59 -2.56 -5.74
C SER A 147 -15.64 -2.07 -6.83
N ASP A 148 -15.90 -2.45 -8.08
CA ASP A 148 -15.08 -2.03 -9.22
C ASP A 148 -14.98 -0.49 -9.33
N GLU A 149 -16.05 0.27 -9.03
CA GLU A 149 -15.95 1.73 -8.98
C GLU A 149 -15.02 2.21 -7.86
N GLU A 150 -15.10 1.59 -6.69
CA GLU A 150 -14.38 2.01 -5.49
C GLU A 150 -12.88 1.68 -5.52
N LEU A 151 -12.47 0.73 -6.38
CA LEU A 151 -11.07 0.46 -6.67
C LEU A 151 -10.37 1.64 -7.35
N HIS A 152 -11.12 2.47 -8.07
CA HIS A 152 -10.58 3.64 -8.77
C HIS A 152 -10.41 4.85 -7.85
N ASN A 153 -10.92 4.81 -6.60
CA ASN A 153 -10.73 5.90 -5.66
C ASN A 153 -9.40 5.74 -4.87
N PRO A 154 -8.34 6.48 -5.22
CA PRO A 154 -7.05 6.30 -4.57
C PRO A 154 -7.01 6.81 -3.12
N PHE A 155 -7.97 7.64 -2.69
CA PHE A 155 -7.97 8.32 -1.39
C PHE A 155 -8.38 7.43 -0.21
N ARG A 156 -8.99 6.27 -0.50
CA ARG A 156 -9.29 5.21 0.48
C ARG A 156 -8.33 4.02 0.37
N GLN A 157 -7.67 3.85 -0.78
CA GLN A 157 -6.83 2.68 -1.08
C GLN A 157 -5.33 2.94 -0.84
N LEU A 158 -4.85 4.15 -1.12
CA LEU A 158 -3.44 4.53 -1.06
C LEU A 158 -3.20 5.50 0.08
N THR A 159 -2.26 5.19 0.97
CA THR A 159 -1.89 6.00 2.14
C THR A 159 -0.82 7.06 1.81
N ASN A 160 -0.40 7.18 0.56
CA ASN A 160 0.61 8.13 0.13
C ASN A 160 0.15 9.58 0.43
N TYR A 161 0.97 10.35 1.15
CA TYR A 161 0.66 11.75 1.47
C TYR A 161 0.42 12.60 0.22
N SER A 162 1.23 12.42 -0.83
CA SER A 162 1.08 13.11 -2.11
C SER A 162 -0.24 12.84 -2.83
N VAL A 163 -0.85 11.68 -2.57
CA VAL A 163 -2.18 11.33 -3.08
C VAL A 163 -3.22 12.00 -2.19
N ASN A 164 -3.22 11.71 -0.89
CA ASN A 164 -4.25 12.19 0.04
C ASN A 164 -4.27 13.71 0.25
N LYS A 165 -3.12 14.39 0.12
CA LYS A 165 -3.09 15.85 0.16
C LYS A 165 -3.97 16.48 -0.93
N LYS A 166 -4.07 15.86 -2.11
CA LYS A 166 -4.91 16.36 -3.20
C LYS A 166 -6.38 16.42 -2.77
N ASN A 167 -6.87 15.39 -2.09
CA ASN A 167 -8.24 15.34 -1.57
C ASN A 167 -8.49 16.40 -0.48
N THR A 168 -7.53 16.57 0.43
CA THR A 168 -7.66 17.63 1.45
C THR A 168 -7.72 19.02 0.81
N LEU A 169 -6.88 19.30 -0.20
CA LEU A 169 -6.85 20.59 -0.88
C LEU A 169 -8.11 20.87 -1.70
N THR A 170 -8.69 19.86 -2.36
CA THR A 170 -9.98 19.99 -3.04
C THR A 170 -11.10 20.29 -2.05
N ASN A 171 -11.14 19.59 -0.90
CA ASN A 171 -12.13 19.84 0.15
C ASN A 171 -11.96 21.22 0.80
N TYR A 172 -10.72 21.67 1.05
CA TYR A 172 -10.43 23.02 1.52
C TYR A 172 -10.84 24.09 0.51
N SER A 173 -10.60 23.86 -0.80
CA SER A 173 -10.97 24.81 -1.85
C SER A 173 -12.48 24.86 -2.10
N ALA A 174 -13.17 23.73 -1.96
CA ALA A 174 -14.63 23.64 -2.00
C ALA A 174 -15.26 24.35 -0.80
N ASN A 175 -14.70 24.15 0.41
CA ASN A 175 -15.15 24.84 1.62
C ASN A 175 -14.79 26.33 1.64
N LYS A 176 -13.81 26.80 0.84
CA LYS A 176 -13.55 28.25 0.69
C LYS A 176 -14.64 28.99 -0.08
N LYS A 177 -15.50 28.28 -0.81
CA LYS A 177 -16.71 28.86 -1.43
C LYS A 177 -17.88 29.00 -0.45
N ASN A 178 -17.78 28.42 0.75
CA ASN A 178 -18.72 28.57 1.87
C ASN A 178 -17.92 28.84 3.16
N THR A 179 -17.51 30.08 3.40
CA THR A 179 -16.80 30.46 4.64
C THR A 179 -17.65 30.20 5.88
N PRO A 180 -17.08 29.52 6.88
CA PRO A 180 -16.88 30.19 8.17
C PRO A 180 -15.41 30.15 8.62
N THR A 181 -15.14 31.02 9.59
CA THR A 181 -13.84 31.45 10.11
C THR A 181 -12.87 30.33 10.53
N LYS A 182 -11.59 30.63 10.35
CA LYS A 182 -10.38 29.80 10.56
C LYS A 182 -10.34 29.17 11.97
N PRO A 183 -10.22 27.84 12.14
CA PRO A 183 -9.94 27.25 13.45
C PRO A 183 -8.43 27.31 13.76
N SER A 184 -8.13 27.71 14.99
CA SER A 184 -6.79 27.75 15.60
C SER A 184 -6.22 26.33 15.77
N PRO A 185 -4.89 26.13 15.77
CA PRO A 185 -4.29 24.82 15.99
C PRO A 185 -4.52 24.37 17.44
N SER A 186 -5.21 23.26 17.64
CA SER A 186 -5.35 22.64 18.96
C SER A 186 -4.06 21.90 19.30
N THR A 187 -3.27 22.47 20.21
CA THR A 187 -2.22 21.73 20.92
C THR A 187 -2.90 20.69 21.82
N VAL A 188 -2.60 19.40 21.61
CA VAL A 188 -3.01 18.35 22.55
C VAL A 188 -2.03 18.36 23.71
N THR A 189 -2.42 18.95 24.83
CA THR A 189 -1.70 18.85 26.10
C THR A 189 -2.09 17.52 26.75
N ILE A 190 -1.12 16.64 27.01
CA ILE A 190 -1.32 15.44 27.82
C ILE A 190 -1.44 15.91 29.26
N ASN A 191 -2.63 15.78 29.85
CA ASN A 191 -2.83 16.05 31.27
C ASN A 191 -2.27 14.87 32.06
N ASP A 192 -1.08 15.04 32.65
CA ASP A 192 -0.62 14.22 33.76
C ASP A 192 -1.62 14.40 34.93
N THR A 193 -2.27 13.31 35.32
CA THR A 193 -2.98 13.26 36.61
C THR A 193 -2.19 12.38 37.57
N PRO A 194 -2.16 12.71 38.87
CA PRO A 194 -1.14 12.22 39.79
C PRO A 194 -1.47 10.83 40.29
N ASN A 195 -0.41 10.05 40.47
CA ASN A 195 -0.36 8.81 41.23
C ASN A 195 -0.91 9.02 42.66
N PRO A 196 -1.91 8.25 43.15
CA PRO A 196 -2.16 8.16 44.58
C PRO A 196 -1.32 7.02 45.15
N SER A 197 -0.45 7.38 46.08
CA SER A 197 0.24 6.45 46.97
C SER A 197 -0.73 5.91 48.00
N LEU A 198 -0.78 4.59 48.12
CA LEU A 198 -0.72 3.80 49.37
C LEU A 198 -0.48 2.33 49.01
#